data_AF-A0A535W2I5-F1
#
_entry.id   AF-A0A535W2I5-F1
#
_cell.length_a   1.000
_cell.length_b   1.000
_cell.length_c   1.000
_cell.angle_alpha   90.00
_cell.angle_beta   90.00
_cell.angle_gamma   90.00
#
_symmetry.space_group_name_H-M   'P 1'
#
loop_
_entity.id
_entity.type
_entity.pdbx_description
1 polymer ?
#
loop_
_entity_poly.entity_id
_entity_poly.type
_entity_poly.pdbx_seq_one_letter_code
_entity_poly.pdbx_strand_id
1 'polypeptide(L)'
;SLELLVGTTAEEWRFFLVPTGIIDQVTEERVQRLASRQGLDPATAVARYRDADPGATAGDVYTAIVSDSFFRIPAIRLAEAQVRNGGPVHMYEFAWRSPMFDGRLGACHALELGFVFDNLEHAGPMLGDHPPQRLADAMHHAWVNFARSGDPGWPRYETSRRPVMRFDAQGGTLARDPGGSTRQLWEGIR
;
A
#
# COMPACT_ATOMS: atom_id res chain seq x y z
N SER A 1 0.67 -7.43 26.29
CA SER A 1 0.23 -7.53 24.88
C SER A 1 1.38 -7.12 23.98
N LEU A 2 1.56 -7.76 22.83
CA LEU A 2 2.54 -7.32 21.83
C LEU A 2 1.97 -6.13 21.06
N GLU A 3 2.74 -5.05 20.89
CA GLU A 3 2.33 -3.92 20.05
C GLU A 3 2.70 -4.20 18.59
N LEU A 4 1.80 -3.81 17.67
CA LEU A 4 1.94 -4.09 16.24
C LEU A 4 1.99 -2.79 15.43
N LEU A 5 3.03 -2.62 14.63
CA LEU A 5 3.06 -1.66 13.53
C LEU A 5 3.05 -2.47 12.24
N VAL A 6 2.06 -2.23 11.38
CA VAL A 6 1.91 -2.94 10.10
C VAL A 6 1.61 -1.93 9.00
N GLY A 7 2.10 -2.17 7.80
CA GLY A 7 1.79 -1.32 6.66
C GLY A 7 2.08 -2.00 5.34
N THR A 8 1.76 -1.29 4.27
CA THR A 8 2.00 -1.69 2.89
C THR A 8 2.49 -0.51 2.08
N THR A 9 3.00 -0.76 0.89
CA THR A 9 3.12 0.28 -0.14
C THR A 9 1.81 0.39 -0.92
N ALA A 10 1.51 1.55 -1.51
CA ALA A 10 0.22 1.78 -2.16
C ALA A 10 0.08 1.02 -3.49
N GLU A 11 1.20 0.63 -4.12
CA GLU A 11 1.25 0.03 -5.45
C GLU A 11 2.20 -1.18 -5.52
N GLU A 12 2.20 -2.00 -4.46
CA GLU A 12 3.06 -3.18 -4.23
C GLU A 12 3.42 -3.94 -5.52
N TRP A 13 2.41 -4.36 -6.28
CA TRP A 13 2.62 -5.28 -7.41
C TRP A 13 3.26 -4.64 -8.64
N ARG A 14 3.36 -3.31 -8.71
CA ARG A 14 3.98 -2.61 -9.86
C ARG A 14 5.46 -2.95 -9.99
N PHE A 15 6.14 -3.27 -8.90
CA PHE A 15 7.54 -3.71 -8.90
C PHE A 15 7.77 -4.90 -9.84
N PHE A 16 6.82 -5.83 -9.91
CA PHE A 16 7.00 -7.08 -10.66
C PHE A 16 6.69 -6.94 -12.16
N LEU A 17 5.89 -5.94 -12.57
CA LEU A 17 5.40 -5.82 -13.95
C LEU A 17 5.93 -4.60 -14.70
N VAL A 18 6.25 -3.50 -14.01
CA VAL A 18 6.71 -2.27 -14.66
C VAL A 18 8.12 -2.43 -15.24
N PRO A 19 9.13 -2.93 -14.49
CA PRO A 19 10.50 -3.04 -15.02
C PRO A 19 10.64 -3.97 -16.21
N THR A 20 9.73 -4.95 -16.33
CA THR A 20 9.71 -5.95 -17.41
C THR A 20 8.85 -5.53 -18.60
N GLY A 21 8.09 -4.43 -18.50
CA GLY A 21 7.11 -4.01 -19.49
C GLY A 21 5.87 -4.91 -19.60
N ILE A 22 5.75 -5.94 -18.75
CA ILE A 22 4.61 -6.87 -18.77
C ILE A 22 3.31 -6.14 -18.42
N ILE A 23 3.37 -5.06 -17.66
CA ILE A 23 2.20 -4.24 -17.33
C ILE A 23 1.44 -3.79 -18.59
N ASP A 24 2.15 -3.48 -19.67
CA ASP A 24 1.57 -3.03 -20.96
C ASP A 24 0.95 -4.16 -21.78
N GLN A 25 1.24 -5.41 -21.43
CA GLN A 25 0.76 -6.60 -22.13
C GLN A 25 -0.46 -7.23 -21.43
N VAL A 26 -0.88 -6.68 -20.30
CA VAL A 26 -2.07 -7.16 -19.58
C VAL A 26 -3.31 -6.78 -20.37
N THR A 27 -4.19 -7.75 -20.62
CA THR A 27 -5.47 -7.54 -21.32
C THR A 27 -6.64 -7.46 -20.34
N GLU A 28 -7.74 -6.83 -20.76
CA GLU A 28 -9.00 -6.80 -19.97
C GLU A 28 -9.48 -8.22 -19.60
N GLU A 29 -9.37 -9.18 -20.54
CA GLU A 29 -9.71 -10.58 -20.28
C GLU A 29 -8.86 -11.18 -19.15
N ARG A 30 -7.58 -10.81 -19.07
CA ARG A 30 -6.69 -11.26 -17.99
C ARG A 30 -7.09 -10.64 -16.65
N VAL A 31 -7.51 -9.38 -16.63
CA VAL A 31 -8.04 -8.72 -15.43
C VAL A 31 -9.32 -9.40 -14.95
N GLN A 32 -10.26 -9.65 -15.86
CA GLN A 32 -11.54 -10.31 -15.53
C GLN A 32 -11.31 -11.71 -14.97
N ARG A 33 -10.44 -12.51 -15.60
CA ARG A 33 -10.06 -13.84 -15.10
C ARG A 33 -9.36 -13.77 -13.75
N LEU A 34 -8.52 -12.77 -13.51
CA LEU A 34 -7.91 -12.56 -12.20
C LEU A 34 -8.98 -12.29 -11.14
N ALA A 35 -9.90 -11.34 -11.39
CA ALA A 35 -10.97 -11.01 -10.46
C ALA A 35 -11.82 -12.25 -10.11
N SER A 36 -12.26 -13.03 -11.11
CA SER A 36 -13.00 -14.27 -10.87
C SER A 36 -12.22 -15.28 -10.03
N ARG A 37 -10.91 -15.46 -10.31
CA ARG A 37 -10.06 -16.39 -9.54
C ARG A 37 -9.87 -15.96 -8.08
N GLN A 38 -9.92 -14.66 -7.83
CA GLN A 38 -9.88 -14.08 -6.48
C GLN A 38 -11.24 -14.12 -5.78
N GLY A 39 -12.30 -14.66 -6.41
CA GLY A 39 -13.64 -14.71 -5.85
C GLY A 39 -14.43 -13.40 -5.98
N LEU A 40 -13.93 -12.43 -6.75
CA LEU A 40 -14.59 -11.16 -7.00
C LEU A 40 -15.55 -11.26 -8.19
N ASP A 41 -16.63 -10.49 -8.18
CA ASP A 41 -17.40 -10.22 -9.40
C ASP A 41 -16.55 -9.36 -10.35
N PRO A 42 -16.21 -9.83 -11.57
CA PRO A 42 -15.29 -9.12 -12.45
C PRO A 42 -15.76 -7.74 -12.87
N ALA A 43 -17.04 -7.58 -13.22
CA ALA A 43 -17.57 -6.32 -13.70
C ALA A 43 -17.55 -5.25 -12.59
N THR A 44 -18.03 -5.62 -11.40
CA THR A 44 -18.04 -4.76 -10.22
C THR A 44 -16.62 -4.42 -9.77
N ALA A 45 -15.73 -5.41 -9.69
CA ALA A 45 -14.36 -5.18 -9.26
C ALA A 45 -13.62 -4.24 -10.23
N VAL A 46 -13.66 -4.52 -11.53
CA VAL A 46 -13.00 -3.68 -12.54
C VAL A 46 -13.52 -2.24 -12.52
N ALA A 47 -14.84 -2.06 -12.43
CA ALA A 47 -15.42 -0.73 -12.29
C ALA A 47 -14.90 -0.01 -11.03
N ARG A 48 -14.94 -0.69 -9.88
CA ARG A 48 -14.52 -0.13 -8.59
C ARG A 48 -13.05 0.26 -8.54
N TYR A 49 -12.16 -0.51 -9.17
CA TYR A 49 -10.74 -0.16 -9.26
C TYR A 49 -10.49 1.02 -10.21
N ARG A 50 -11.39 1.27 -11.16
CA ARG A 50 -11.34 2.45 -12.05
C ARG A 50 -12.02 3.69 -11.47
N ASP A 51 -12.77 3.58 -10.39
CA ASP A 51 -13.42 4.75 -9.76
C ASP A 51 -12.40 5.84 -9.37
N ALA A 52 -11.20 5.44 -8.93
CA ALA A 52 -10.13 6.36 -8.54
C ALA A 52 -9.33 6.93 -9.73
N ASP A 53 -9.31 6.20 -10.84
CA ASP A 53 -8.65 6.60 -12.08
C ASP A 53 -9.41 6.02 -13.29
N PRO A 54 -10.33 6.80 -13.89
CA PRO A 54 -11.06 6.37 -15.08
C PRO A 54 -10.15 6.07 -16.29
N GLY A 55 -8.91 6.57 -16.28
CA GLY A 55 -7.90 6.31 -17.32
C GLY A 55 -7.06 5.06 -17.08
N ALA A 56 -7.26 4.35 -15.96
CA ALA A 56 -6.46 3.19 -15.59
C ALA A 56 -6.52 2.08 -16.66
N THR A 57 -5.34 1.68 -17.12
CA THR A 57 -5.18 0.58 -18.09
C THR A 57 -5.51 -0.77 -17.44
N ALA A 58 -5.64 -1.82 -18.26
CA ALA A 58 -5.79 -3.18 -17.76
C ALA A 58 -4.62 -3.59 -16.84
N GLY A 59 -3.40 -3.15 -17.13
CA GLY A 59 -2.23 -3.38 -16.30
C GLY A 59 -2.33 -2.70 -14.92
N ASP A 60 -2.80 -1.46 -14.88
CA ASP A 60 -3.01 -0.73 -13.63
C ASP A 60 -4.06 -1.43 -12.75
N VAL A 61 -5.21 -1.79 -13.32
CA VAL A 61 -6.26 -2.53 -12.59
C VAL A 61 -5.77 -3.89 -12.11
N TYR A 62 -5.03 -4.63 -12.96
CA TYR A 62 -4.44 -5.90 -12.58
C TYR A 62 -3.51 -5.76 -11.38
N THR A 63 -2.55 -4.83 -11.45
CA THR A 63 -1.60 -4.62 -10.35
C THR A 63 -2.29 -4.17 -9.06
N ALA A 64 -3.35 -3.37 -9.14
CA ALA A 64 -4.14 -2.96 -7.99
C ALA A 64 -4.87 -4.13 -7.32
N ILE A 65 -5.53 -5.00 -8.11
CA ILE A 65 -6.19 -6.22 -7.58
C ILE A 65 -5.17 -7.14 -6.89
N VAL A 66 -3.99 -7.35 -7.52
CA VAL A 66 -2.97 -8.23 -6.93
C VAL A 66 -2.34 -7.61 -5.68
N SER A 67 -2.10 -6.29 -5.67
CA SER A 67 -1.59 -5.56 -4.50
C SER A 67 -2.53 -5.71 -3.30
N ASP A 68 -3.84 -5.63 -3.54
CA ASP A 68 -4.84 -5.85 -2.51
C ASP A 68 -4.85 -7.29 -2.01
N SER A 69 -4.90 -8.26 -2.94
CA SER A 69 -4.97 -9.68 -2.62
C SER A 69 -3.77 -10.17 -1.79
N PHE A 70 -2.56 -9.75 -2.15
CA PHE A 70 -1.32 -10.27 -1.55
C PHE A 70 -0.81 -9.43 -0.37
N PHE A 71 -1.13 -8.14 -0.30
CA PHE A 71 -0.53 -7.23 0.68
C PHE A 71 -1.57 -6.49 1.51
N ARG A 72 -2.34 -5.58 0.91
CA ARG A 72 -3.18 -4.63 1.67
C ARG A 72 -4.29 -5.33 2.45
N ILE A 73 -5.00 -6.28 1.84
CA ILE A 73 -6.10 -6.98 2.50
C ILE A 73 -5.59 -7.92 3.60
N PRO A 74 -4.54 -8.74 3.40
CA PRO A 74 -3.91 -9.48 4.49
C PRO A 74 -3.41 -8.60 5.65
N ALA A 75 -2.77 -7.45 5.36
CA ALA A 75 -2.32 -6.51 6.39
C ALA A 75 -3.48 -5.93 7.21
N ILE A 76 -4.57 -5.53 6.54
CA ILE A 76 -5.80 -5.08 7.21
C ILE A 76 -6.37 -6.20 8.08
N ARG A 77 -6.47 -7.43 7.57
CA ARG A 77 -6.99 -8.58 8.34
C ARG A 77 -6.15 -8.87 9.58
N LEU A 78 -4.83 -8.72 9.50
CA LEU A 78 -3.91 -8.84 10.64
C LEU A 78 -4.19 -7.75 11.68
N ALA A 79 -4.33 -6.48 11.26
CA ALA A 79 -4.67 -5.39 12.16
C ALA A 79 -6.04 -5.59 12.83
N GLU A 80 -7.05 -5.99 12.08
CA GLU A 80 -8.37 -6.29 12.63
C GLU A 80 -8.35 -7.48 13.60
N ALA A 81 -7.54 -8.51 13.32
CA ALA A 81 -7.35 -9.64 14.24
C ALA A 81 -6.69 -9.19 15.54
N GLN A 82 -5.69 -8.31 15.47
CA GLN A 82 -5.05 -7.72 16.64
C GLN A 82 -6.07 -6.94 17.48
N VAL A 83 -6.90 -6.09 16.86
CA VAL A 83 -7.98 -5.35 17.53
C VAL A 83 -8.99 -6.29 18.19
N ARG A 84 -9.46 -7.33 17.49
CA ARG A 84 -10.43 -8.30 18.03
C ARG A 84 -9.92 -9.03 19.27
N ASN A 85 -8.61 -9.21 19.39
CA ASN A 85 -7.98 -9.84 20.55
C ASN A 85 -7.56 -8.83 21.64
N GLY A 86 -8.00 -7.57 21.53
CA GLY A 86 -7.70 -6.51 22.50
C GLY A 86 -6.26 -5.98 22.43
N GLY A 87 -5.52 -6.29 21.37
CA GLY A 87 -4.14 -5.84 21.17
C GLY A 87 -4.07 -4.47 20.49
N PRO A 88 -3.04 -3.65 20.80
CA PRO A 88 -2.81 -2.40 20.09
C PRO A 88 -2.16 -2.66 18.72
N VAL A 89 -2.58 -1.88 17.73
CA VAL A 89 -2.01 -1.86 16.38
C VAL A 89 -2.03 -0.46 15.80
N HIS A 90 -1.01 -0.10 15.05
CA HIS A 90 -0.94 1.09 14.20
C HIS A 90 -0.77 0.64 12.76
N MET A 91 -1.49 1.28 11.83
CA MET A 91 -1.36 1.03 10.40
C MET A 91 -0.71 2.21 9.68
N TYR A 92 0.12 1.91 8.68
CA TYR A 92 0.63 2.91 7.72
C TYR A 92 0.47 2.44 6.27
N GLU A 93 0.50 3.39 5.33
CA GLU A 93 0.59 3.16 3.89
C GLU A 93 1.71 4.04 3.32
N PHE A 94 2.69 3.45 2.65
CA PHE A 94 3.70 4.20 1.90
C PHE A 94 3.18 4.51 0.51
N ALA A 95 3.05 5.80 0.18
CA ALA A 95 2.39 6.31 -1.01
C ALA A 95 3.24 7.32 -1.81
N TRP A 96 4.49 7.56 -1.42
CA TRP A 96 5.42 8.29 -2.28
C TRP A 96 5.75 7.46 -3.52
N ARG A 97 5.63 8.09 -4.68
CA ARG A 97 5.83 7.44 -5.98
C ARG A 97 7.23 7.72 -6.49
N SER A 98 7.95 6.65 -6.84
CA SER A 98 9.25 6.75 -7.50
C SER A 98 9.13 7.48 -8.85
N PRO A 99 10.11 8.32 -9.25
CA PRO A 99 10.16 8.92 -10.58
C PRO A 99 10.58 7.92 -11.67
N MET A 100 11.04 6.72 -11.30
CA MET A 100 11.54 5.73 -12.24
C MET A 100 10.46 5.25 -13.21
N PHE A 101 10.89 4.94 -14.44
CA PHE A 101 10.00 4.54 -15.55
C PHE A 101 8.92 5.58 -15.83
N ASP A 102 9.30 6.86 -15.92
CA ASP A 102 8.36 7.98 -16.12
C ASP A 102 7.26 8.02 -15.04
N GLY A 103 7.62 7.72 -13.79
CA GLY A 103 6.69 7.65 -12.65
C GLY A 103 5.76 6.43 -12.65
N ARG A 104 5.91 5.52 -13.62
CA ARG A 104 5.09 4.32 -13.75
C ARG A 104 5.43 3.27 -12.71
N LEU A 105 6.59 3.32 -12.05
CA LEU A 105 6.91 2.37 -10.97
C LEU A 105 6.00 2.57 -9.75
N GLY A 106 5.64 3.83 -9.46
CA GLY A 106 4.72 4.16 -8.37
C GLY A 106 5.33 3.94 -6.98
N ALA A 107 4.49 3.77 -5.97
CA ALA A 107 4.87 3.37 -4.61
C ALA A 107 4.99 1.83 -4.53
N CYS A 108 5.95 1.26 -5.27
CA CYS A 108 6.07 -0.18 -5.43
C CYS A 108 6.63 -0.90 -4.20
N HIS A 109 6.60 -2.23 -4.25
CA HIS A 109 7.14 -3.09 -3.20
C HIS A 109 8.58 -2.72 -2.79
N ALA A 110 8.85 -2.77 -1.48
CA ALA A 110 10.13 -2.51 -0.81
C ALA A 110 10.70 -1.08 -0.97
N LEU A 111 10.01 -0.19 -1.69
CA LEU A 111 10.48 1.17 -1.95
C LEU A 111 10.58 2.00 -0.66
N GLU A 112 9.77 1.68 0.34
CA GLU A 112 9.73 2.35 1.64
C GLU A 112 10.95 2.05 2.51
N LEU A 113 11.68 0.95 2.26
CA LEU A 113 12.79 0.53 3.11
C LEU A 113 13.89 1.61 3.21
N GLY A 114 14.20 2.30 2.11
CA GLY A 114 15.16 3.41 2.13
C GLY A 114 14.75 4.54 3.07
N PHE A 115 13.44 4.77 3.21
CA PHE A 115 12.87 5.80 4.10
C PHE A 115 12.75 5.31 5.54
N VAL A 116 12.42 4.03 5.75
CA VAL A 116 12.38 3.41 7.10
C VAL A 116 13.76 3.45 7.76
N PHE A 117 14.81 3.15 7.00
CA PHE A 117 16.19 3.09 7.50
C PHE A 117 16.92 4.43 7.48
N ASP A 118 16.30 5.49 6.96
CA ASP A 118 16.94 6.79 6.72
C ASP A 118 18.30 6.64 5.99
N ASN A 119 18.27 5.87 4.90
CA ASN A 119 19.48 5.47 4.18
C ASN A 119 19.29 5.58 2.66
N LEU A 120 18.78 6.73 2.23
CA LEU A 120 18.39 6.98 0.84
C LEU A 120 19.56 6.82 -0.14
N GLU A 121 20.77 7.17 0.27
CA GLU A 121 21.99 7.07 -0.56
C GLU A 121 22.35 5.62 -0.94
N HIS A 122 21.95 4.63 -0.15
CA HIS A 122 22.29 3.21 -0.36
C HIS A 122 21.07 2.33 -0.68
N ALA A 123 19.87 2.91 -0.74
CA ALA A 123 18.62 2.18 -0.98
C ALA A 123 18.40 1.75 -2.45
N GLY A 124 19.30 2.18 -3.35
CA GLY A 124 19.34 1.72 -4.74
C GLY A 124 18.60 2.63 -5.73
N PRO A 125 18.74 2.35 -7.04
CA PRO A 125 18.34 3.27 -8.10
C PRO A 125 16.83 3.44 -8.24
N MET A 126 16.02 2.60 -7.59
CA MET A 126 14.56 2.68 -7.67
C MET A 126 14.00 3.95 -7.04
N LEU A 127 14.77 4.66 -6.21
CA LEU A 127 14.38 5.94 -5.63
C LEU A 127 14.60 7.14 -6.58
N GLY A 128 15.30 6.96 -7.69
CA GLY A 128 15.79 8.06 -8.51
C GLY A 128 16.82 8.92 -7.79
N ASP A 129 17.14 10.08 -8.38
CA ASP A 129 18.29 10.89 -7.94
C ASP A 129 18.01 11.77 -6.72
N HIS A 130 16.74 12.09 -6.47
CA HIS A 130 16.33 13.06 -5.45
C HIS A 130 15.14 12.58 -4.60
N PRO A 131 15.23 11.41 -3.92
CA PRO A 131 14.21 11.02 -2.96
C PRO A 131 14.09 12.04 -1.82
N PRO A 132 12.88 12.31 -1.30
CA PRO A 132 12.66 13.37 -0.33
C PRO A 132 13.19 12.99 1.06
N GLN A 133 14.30 13.59 1.50
CA GLN A 133 14.87 13.41 2.85
C GLN A 133 13.83 13.62 3.96
N ARG A 134 12.99 14.66 3.85
CA ARG A 134 11.93 14.94 4.82
C ARG A 134 10.95 13.79 5.05
N LEU A 135 10.75 12.93 4.05
CA LEU A 135 9.91 11.74 4.18
C LEU A 135 10.64 10.64 4.94
N ALA A 136 11.95 10.49 4.69
CA ALA A 136 12.78 9.55 5.42
C ALA A 136 12.85 9.95 6.90
N ASP A 137 13.09 11.23 7.18
CA ASP A 137 13.09 11.76 8.55
C ASP A 137 11.78 11.44 9.28
N ALA A 138 10.63 11.70 8.64
CA ALA A 138 9.31 11.45 9.23
C ALA A 138 9.05 9.96 9.47
N MET A 139 9.35 9.11 8.48
CA MET A 139 9.08 7.67 8.56
C MET A 139 10.05 6.98 9.54
N HIS A 140 11.34 7.30 9.48
CA HIS A 140 12.35 6.80 10.39
C HIS A 140 12.05 7.19 11.84
N HIS A 141 11.69 8.45 12.08
CA HIS A 141 11.31 8.93 13.41
C HIS A 141 10.11 8.14 13.98
N ALA A 142 9.09 7.88 13.16
CA ALA A 142 7.95 7.07 13.56
C ALA A 142 8.34 5.63 13.94
N TRP A 143 9.18 4.99 13.13
CA TRP A 143 9.67 3.63 13.39
C TRP A 143 10.54 3.56 14.66
N VAL A 144 11.42 4.53 14.87
CA VAL A 144 12.24 4.63 16.09
C VAL A 144 11.37 4.85 17.32
N ASN A 145 10.36 5.71 17.24
CA ASN A 145 9.43 5.93 18.35
C ASN A 145 8.65 4.65 18.67
N PHE A 146 8.11 3.97 17.67
CA PHE A 146 7.45 2.68 17.86
C PHE A 146 8.37 1.65 18.52
N ALA A 147 9.62 1.53 18.08
CA ALA A 147 10.57 0.59 18.69
C ALA A 147 10.90 0.93 20.16
N ARG A 148 10.83 2.22 20.55
CA ARG A 148 11.14 2.69 21.92
C ARG A 148 9.95 2.61 22.87
N SER A 149 8.76 2.98 22.41
CA SER A 149 7.58 3.18 23.27
C SER A 149 6.31 2.51 22.77
N GLY A 150 6.35 1.94 21.56
CA GLY A 150 5.19 1.39 20.86
C GLY A 150 4.19 2.40 20.32
N ASP A 151 4.48 3.70 20.46
CA ASP A 151 3.68 4.78 19.89
C ASP A 151 4.46 5.45 18.75
N PRO A 152 4.04 5.27 17.48
CA PRO A 152 4.68 5.91 16.34
C PRO A 152 4.26 7.38 16.15
N GLY A 153 3.36 7.91 16.99
CA GLY A 153 2.90 9.30 16.95
C GLY A 153 1.54 9.52 16.28
N TRP A 154 0.73 8.47 16.11
CA TRP A 154 -0.64 8.59 15.57
C TRP A 154 -1.60 7.58 16.20
N PRO A 155 -2.93 7.79 16.08
CA PRO A 155 -3.92 6.93 16.72
C PRO A 155 -3.80 5.45 16.35
N ARG A 156 -4.10 4.58 17.32
CA ARG A 156 -4.26 3.14 17.09
C ARG A 156 -5.35 2.87 16.06
N TYR A 157 -5.15 1.82 15.28
CA TYR A 157 -6.14 1.30 14.36
C TYR A 157 -7.36 0.78 15.11
N GLU A 158 -8.53 1.04 14.54
CA GLU A 158 -9.81 0.53 14.99
C GLU A 158 -10.75 0.38 13.79
N THR A 159 -11.73 -0.51 13.88
CA THR A 159 -12.52 -0.97 12.73
C THR A 159 -13.59 0.02 12.25
N SER A 160 -13.95 1.02 13.05
CA SER A 160 -14.98 2.03 12.75
C SER A 160 -14.46 3.23 11.94
N ARG A 161 -13.26 3.75 12.22
CA ARG A 161 -12.63 4.82 11.42
C ARG A 161 -11.44 4.34 10.59
N ARG A 162 -10.82 3.21 10.93
CA ARG A 162 -9.69 2.61 10.18
C ARG A 162 -8.59 3.64 9.87
N PRO A 163 -8.03 4.31 10.90
CA PRO A 163 -7.00 5.32 10.69
C PRO A 163 -5.71 4.68 10.19
N VAL A 164 -5.13 5.24 9.13
CA VAL A 164 -3.86 4.79 8.53
C VAL A 164 -2.97 6.00 8.33
N MET A 165 -1.73 5.96 8.82
CA MET A 165 -0.75 7.00 8.51
C MET A 165 -0.24 6.83 7.07
N ARG A 166 -0.55 7.76 6.18
CA ARG A 166 -0.14 7.72 4.78
C ARG A 166 1.09 8.59 4.56
N PHE A 167 2.18 7.97 4.11
CA PHE A 167 3.47 8.61 3.88
C PHE A 167 3.64 8.92 2.39
N ASP A 168 3.60 10.19 2.00
CA ASP A 168 3.85 10.63 0.62
C ASP A 168 4.95 11.69 0.56
N ALA A 169 5.13 12.34 -0.60
CA ALA A 169 6.17 13.35 -0.78
C ALA A 169 6.14 14.45 0.29
N GLN A 170 4.98 14.75 0.89
CA GLN A 170 4.79 15.79 1.89
C GLN A 170 5.06 15.34 3.34
N GLY A 171 5.37 14.06 3.57
CA GLY A 171 5.51 13.47 4.90
C GLY A 171 4.34 12.56 5.25
N GLY A 172 4.02 12.45 6.54
CA GLY A 172 2.91 11.63 7.04
C GLY A 172 1.60 12.42 7.20
N THR A 173 0.52 11.93 6.62
CA THR A 173 -0.85 12.44 6.82
C THR A 173 -1.78 11.32 7.28
N LEU A 174 -2.59 11.56 8.31
CA LEU A 174 -3.56 10.58 8.79
C LEU A 174 -4.74 10.47 7.80
N ALA A 175 -4.90 9.31 7.17
CA ALA A 175 -5.99 8.99 6.27
C ALA A 175 -7.06 8.13 6.96
N ARG A 176 -8.31 8.28 6.54
CA ARG A 176 -9.44 7.48 7.00
C ARG A 176 -9.79 6.43 5.95
N ASP A 177 -9.63 5.14 6.28
CA ASP A 177 -9.92 3.99 5.41
C ASP A 177 -9.44 4.17 3.95
N PRO A 178 -8.14 4.46 3.71
CA PRO A 178 -7.62 4.60 2.34
C PRO A 178 -7.89 3.32 1.54
N GLY A 179 -8.46 3.49 0.34
CA GLY A 179 -8.92 2.38 -0.49
C GLY A 179 -10.08 1.59 0.12
N GLY A 180 -10.94 2.23 0.93
CA GLY A 180 -12.09 1.59 1.57
C GLY A 180 -13.12 1.04 0.57
N SER A 181 -13.30 1.70 -0.58
CA SER A 181 -14.22 1.27 -1.63
C SER A 181 -13.80 -0.07 -2.27
N THR A 182 -12.51 -0.26 -2.51
CA THR A 182 -11.95 -1.52 -3.02
C THR A 182 -11.79 -2.55 -1.90
N ARG A 183 -11.44 -2.14 -0.67
CA ARG A 183 -11.41 -3.02 0.52
C ARG A 183 -12.73 -3.77 0.71
N GLN A 184 -13.86 -3.07 0.57
CA GLN A 184 -15.20 -3.65 0.72
C GLN A 184 -15.48 -4.80 -0.26
N LEU A 185 -14.83 -4.83 -1.43
CA LEU A 185 -14.99 -5.94 -2.38
C LEU A 185 -14.49 -7.28 -1.81
N TRP A 186 -13.54 -7.23 -0.87
CA TRP A 186 -12.88 -8.39 -0.29
C TRP A 186 -13.55 -8.89 1.00
N GLU A 187 -14.67 -8.29 1.41
CA GLU A 187 -15.44 -8.73 2.57
C GLU A 187 -16.09 -10.10 2.28
N GLY A 188 -15.85 -11.07 3.16
CA GLY A 188 -16.37 -12.43 3.01
C GLY A 188 -15.56 -13.34 2.06
N ILE A 189 -14.64 -12.79 1.26
CA ILE A 189 -13.72 -13.54 0.41
C ILE A 189 -12.50 -13.93 1.25
N ARG A 190 -11.99 -15.16 1.17
CA ARG A 190 -10.83 -15.60 1.95
C ARG A 190 -9.61 -15.84 1.08
#